data_AF-A0A9E3DFT6-F1
#
_entry.id   AF-A0A9E3DFT6-F1
#
_cell.length_a   1.000
_cell.length_b   1.000
_cell.length_c   1.000
_cell.angle_alpha   90.00
_cell.angle_beta   90.00
_cell.angle_gamma   90.00
#
_symmetry.space_group_name_H-M   'P 1'
#
loop_
_entity.id
_entity.type
_entity.pdbx_description
1 polymer ?
#
loop_
_entity_poly.entity_id
_entity_poly.type
_entity_poly.pdbx_seq_one_letter_code
_entity_poly.pdbx_strand_id
1 'polypeptide(L)'
;MPYRLKAGEPVPEEIRRIASEEIESAVQQLSTTGSKRRDKAIHEARKSIKKVRGLLKLMRPELDEAYRRENTRLRDIGRQLSEFRDAHAMIETFDTVAGRFQDKLQSNSFDAIRQQLAQNKQQKEQAGNVTRAMKEAGSGLRSVLRGIRRWPLQTDGF
;
A
#
# COMPACT_ATOMS: atom_id res chain seq x y z
N MET A 1 -4.70 -13.13 -1.46
CA MET A 1 -4.77 -14.24 -2.43
C MET A 1 -3.39 -14.48 -3.04
N PRO A 2 -3.07 -15.70 -3.50
CA PRO A 2 -1.78 -15.97 -4.11
C PRO A 2 -1.68 -15.27 -5.48
N TYR A 3 -0.60 -14.54 -5.70
CA TYR A 3 -0.28 -13.89 -6.97
C TYR A 3 0.19 -14.97 -7.97
N ARG A 4 -0.77 -15.57 -8.68
CA ARG A 4 -0.54 -16.73 -9.57
C ARG A 4 -1.43 -16.65 -10.81
N LEU A 5 -0.87 -17.06 -11.95
CA LEU A 5 -1.61 -17.34 -13.18
C LEU A 5 -2.18 -18.75 -13.12
N LYS A 6 -3.42 -18.93 -13.57
CA LYS A 6 -4.03 -20.25 -13.77
C LYS A 6 -3.64 -20.81 -15.13
N ALA A 7 -3.34 -22.10 -15.18
CA ALA A 7 -3.04 -22.78 -16.44
C ALA A 7 -4.31 -22.89 -17.29
N GLY A 8 -4.18 -22.67 -18.60
CA GLY A 8 -5.28 -22.76 -19.57
C GLY A 8 -6.16 -21.50 -19.68
N GLU A 9 -5.92 -20.47 -18.86
CA GLU A 9 -6.60 -19.17 -18.96
C GLU A 9 -5.76 -18.18 -19.79
N PRO A 10 -6.39 -17.28 -20.56
CA PRO A 10 -5.67 -16.24 -21.30
C PRO A 10 -4.86 -15.33 -20.37
N VAL A 11 -3.60 -15.05 -20.72
CA VAL A 11 -2.71 -14.21 -19.91
C VAL A 11 -3.28 -12.81 -19.71
N PRO A 12 -3.84 -12.12 -20.73
CA PRO A 12 -4.46 -10.81 -20.54
C PRO A 12 -5.58 -10.80 -19.48
N GLU A 13 -6.38 -11.85 -19.42
CA GLU A 13 -7.49 -11.97 -18.47
C GLU A 13 -6.96 -12.21 -17.04
N GLU A 14 -6.00 -13.10 -16.89
CA GLU A 14 -5.39 -13.39 -15.59
C GLU A 14 -4.62 -12.19 -15.02
N ILE A 15 -3.96 -11.40 -15.87
CA ILE A 15 -3.28 -10.16 -15.46
C ILE A 15 -4.30 -9.13 -14.94
N ARG A 16 -5.43 -8.96 -15.64
CA ARG A 16 -6.52 -8.09 -15.16
C ARG A 16 -7.14 -8.61 -13.87
N ARG A 17 -7.32 -9.93 -13.74
CA ARG A 17 -7.85 -10.56 -12.53
C ARG A 17 -6.93 -10.28 -11.34
N ILE A 18 -5.64 -10.59 -11.46
CA ILE A 18 -4.63 -10.37 -10.40
C ILE A 18 -4.57 -8.89 -10.01
N ALA A 19 -4.55 -7.98 -10.99
CA ALA A 19 -4.55 -6.55 -10.72
C ALA A 19 -5.81 -6.12 -9.96
N SER A 20 -6.97 -6.62 -10.38
CA SER A 20 -8.26 -6.31 -9.75
C SER A 20 -8.32 -6.81 -8.32
N GLU A 21 -7.94 -8.06 -8.06
CA GLU A 21 -7.90 -8.67 -6.72
C GLU A 21 -6.97 -7.91 -5.77
N GLU A 22 -5.78 -7.49 -6.23
CA GLU A 22 -4.85 -6.71 -5.41
C GLU A 22 -5.41 -5.31 -5.09
N ILE A 23 -6.08 -4.65 -6.04
CA ILE A 23 -6.72 -3.34 -5.80
C ILE A 23 -7.94 -3.48 -4.88
N GLU A 24 -8.76 -4.51 -5.05
CA GLU A 24 -9.91 -4.81 -4.18
C GLU A 24 -9.45 -5.09 -2.75
N SER A 25 -8.39 -5.89 -2.58
CA SER A 25 -7.75 -6.11 -1.29
C SER A 25 -7.31 -4.79 -0.65
N ALA A 26 -6.64 -3.91 -1.41
CA ALA A 26 -6.23 -2.60 -0.90
C ALA A 26 -7.42 -1.73 -0.47
N VAL A 27 -8.52 -1.73 -1.25
CA VAL A 27 -9.76 -1.02 -0.89
C VAL A 27 -10.34 -1.58 0.40
N GLN A 28 -10.42 -2.89 0.55
CA GLN A 28 -10.96 -3.54 1.75
C GLN A 28 -10.13 -3.20 3.00
N GLN A 29 -8.80 -3.21 2.89
CA GLN A 29 -7.91 -2.80 3.98
C GLN A 29 -8.22 -1.37 4.42
N LEU A 30 -8.30 -0.42 3.48
CA LEU A 30 -8.57 0.99 3.78
C LEU A 30 -10.00 1.27 4.27
N SER A 31 -10.93 0.33 4.08
CA SER A 31 -12.28 0.40 4.64
C SER A 31 -12.37 -0.06 6.10
N THR A 32 -11.30 -0.63 6.66
CA THR A 32 -11.29 -1.10 8.05
C THR A 32 -11.35 0.07 9.04
N THR A 33 -12.23 -0.03 10.04
CA THR A 33 -12.38 0.96 11.11
C THR A 33 -11.55 0.59 12.34
N GLY A 34 -11.05 1.60 13.07
CA GLY A 34 -10.31 1.45 14.33
C GLY A 34 -8.81 1.80 14.25
N SER A 35 -8.33 2.58 15.23
CA SER A 35 -6.95 3.10 15.28
C SER A 35 -5.87 2.00 15.25
N LYS A 36 -5.99 0.95 16.07
CA LYS A 36 -4.99 -0.14 16.13
C LYS A 36 -4.87 -0.95 14.83
N ARG A 37 -5.91 -1.00 14.00
CA ARG A 37 -5.91 -1.71 12.71
C ARG A 37 -5.46 -0.84 11.54
N ARG A 38 -5.43 0.48 11.75
CA ARG A 38 -5.15 1.49 10.72
C ARG A 38 -3.76 1.35 10.11
N ASP A 39 -2.73 1.22 10.96
CA ASP A 39 -1.34 1.15 10.48
C ASP A 39 -1.13 -0.08 9.59
N LYS A 40 -1.66 -1.23 10.04
CA LYS A 40 -1.63 -2.48 9.27
C LYS A 40 -2.41 -2.35 7.97
N ALA A 41 -3.60 -1.76 8.00
CA ALA A 41 -4.42 -1.52 6.81
C ALA A 41 -3.68 -0.64 5.78
N ILE A 42 -3.06 0.47 6.22
CA ILE A 42 -2.26 1.35 5.36
C ILE A 42 -1.05 0.58 4.79
N HIS A 43 -0.37 -0.22 5.61
CA HIS A 43 0.76 -1.02 5.16
C HIS A 43 0.38 -2.02 4.07
N GLU A 44 -0.67 -2.82 4.29
CA GLU A 44 -1.15 -3.82 3.32
C GLU A 44 -1.67 -3.15 2.04
N ALA A 45 -2.39 -2.02 2.15
CA ALA A 45 -2.80 -1.25 0.98
C ALA A 45 -1.60 -0.75 0.15
N ARG A 46 -0.58 -0.18 0.81
CA ARG A 46 0.67 0.26 0.13
C ARG A 46 1.39 -0.91 -0.53
N LYS A 47 1.38 -2.09 0.10
CA LYS A 47 1.97 -3.32 -0.46
C LYS A 47 1.26 -3.75 -1.74
N SER A 48 -0.07 -3.79 -1.74
CA SER A 48 -0.86 -4.08 -2.94
C SER A 48 -0.67 -3.04 -4.05
N ILE A 49 -0.62 -1.74 -3.72
CA ILE A 49 -0.27 -0.69 -4.69
C ILE A 49 1.10 -0.94 -5.33
N LYS A 50 2.12 -1.30 -4.53
CA LYS A 50 3.46 -1.61 -5.06
C LYS A 50 3.43 -2.82 -6.00
N LYS A 51 2.71 -3.89 -5.66
CA LYS A 51 2.56 -5.07 -6.53
C LYS A 51 1.95 -4.72 -7.87
N VAL A 52 0.83 -3.99 -7.87
CA VAL A 52 0.14 -3.60 -9.11
C VAL A 52 1.01 -2.66 -9.95
N ARG A 53 1.78 -1.76 -9.34
CA ARG A 53 2.76 -0.94 -10.08
C ARG A 53 3.89 -1.77 -10.70
N GLY A 54 4.32 -2.82 -10.02
CA GLY A 54 5.24 -3.82 -10.58
C GLY A 54 4.65 -4.50 -11.81
N LEU A 55 3.40 -4.96 -11.71
CA LEU A 55 2.65 -5.57 -12.80
C LEU A 55 2.50 -4.64 -14.01
N LEU A 56 2.09 -3.39 -13.79
CA LEU A 56 2.00 -2.37 -14.83
C LEU A 56 3.33 -2.17 -15.55
N LYS A 57 4.45 -2.20 -14.82
CA LYS A 57 5.79 -2.06 -15.40
C LYS A 57 6.15 -3.25 -16.30
N LEU A 58 5.75 -4.47 -15.92
CA LEU A 58 5.96 -5.67 -16.74
C LEU A 58 5.13 -5.60 -18.03
N MET A 59 3.88 -5.12 -17.94
CA MET A 59 2.95 -5.02 -19.07
C MET A 59 3.08 -3.71 -19.86
N ARG A 60 4.13 -2.93 -19.59
CA ARG A 60 4.35 -1.62 -20.22
C ARG A 60 4.30 -1.64 -21.75
N PRO A 61 4.86 -2.64 -22.46
CA PRO A 61 4.85 -2.67 -23.93
C PRO A 61 3.43 -2.64 -24.52
N GLU A 62 2.47 -3.29 -23.88
CA GLU A 62 1.07 -3.33 -24.37
C GLU A 62 0.23 -2.17 -23.83
N LEU A 63 0.52 -1.69 -22.63
CA LEU A 63 -0.32 -0.69 -21.96
C LEU A 63 -0.12 0.75 -22.47
N ASP A 64 1.06 1.12 -22.95
CA ASP A 64 1.43 2.47 -23.41
C ASP A 64 0.86 3.64 -22.56
N GLU A 65 -0.12 4.41 -23.07
CA GLU A 65 -0.73 5.53 -22.34
C GLU A 65 -1.49 5.08 -21.09
N ALA A 66 -2.08 3.88 -21.12
CA ALA A 66 -2.71 3.30 -19.94
C ALA A 66 -1.68 3.04 -18.83
N TYR A 67 -0.45 2.64 -19.17
CA TYR A 67 0.61 2.48 -18.19
C TYR A 67 0.92 3.81 -17.50
N ARG A 68 1.16 4.88 -18.27
CA ARG A 68 1.51 6.20 -17.72
C ARG A 68 0.42 6.73 -16.79
N ARG A 69 -0.84 6.65 -17.21
CA ARG A 69 -2.00 7.10 -16.44
C ARG A 69 -2.16 6.31 -15.13
N GLU A 70 -2.22 4.98 -15.20
CA GLU A 70 -2.48 4.16 -14.01
C GLU A 70 -1.28 4.14 -13.05
N ASN A 71 -0.04 4.10 -13.56
CA ASN A 71 1.15 4.15 -12.71
C ASN A 71 1.28 5.49 -11.98
N THR A 72 0.95 6.61 -12.64
CA THR A 72 0.93 7.94 -11.99
C THR A 72 -0.13 7.99 -10.89
N ARG A 73 -1.34 7.54 -11.20
CA ARG A 73 -2.44 7.50 -10.24
C ARG A 73 -2.11 6.66 -9.00
N LEU A 74 -1.57 5.45 -9.20
CA LEU A 74 -1.14 4.58 -8.11
C LEU A 74 0.05 5.14 -7.34
N ARG A 75 0.96 5.86 -8.00
CA ARG A 75 2.07 6.57 -7.34
C ARG A 75 1.55 7.65 -6.40
N ASP A 76 0.60 8.45 -6.84
CA ASP A 76 0.05 9.57 -6.05
C ASP A 76 -0.79 9.06 -4.88
N ILE A 77 -1.64 8.05 -5.08
CA ILE A 77 -2.37 7.37 -3.98
C ILE A 77 -1.37 6.79 -2.96
N GLY A 78 -0.31 6.13 -3.44
CA GLY A 78 0.72 5.58 -2.57
C GLY A 78 1.47 6.65 -1.76
N ARG A 79 1.72 7.83 -2.35
CA ARG A 79 2.33 8.98 -1.67
C ARG A 79 1.43 9.54 -0.57
N GLN A 80 0.14 9.69 -0.83
CA GLN A 80 -0.84 10.13 0.16
C GLN A 80 -0.86 9.24 1.41
N LEU A 81 -0.70 7.92 1.22
CA LEU A 81 -0.62 6.96 2.33
C LEU A 81 0.77 6.91 3.01
N SER A 82 1.79 7.52 2.42
CA SER A 82 3.17 7.39 2.91
C SER A 82 3.42 8.18 4.18
N GLU A 83 2.87 9.39 4.27
CA GLU A 83 3.05 10.30 5.39
C GLU A 83 2.68 9.66 6.75
N PHE A 84 1.61 8.85 6.77
CA PHE A 84 1.14 8.16 7.97
C PHE A 84 1.96 6.91 8.29
N ARG A 85 2.48 6.21 7.27
CA ARG A 85 3.29 5.00 7.46
C ARG A 85 4.69 5.32 7.96
N ASP A 86 5.27 6.45 7.58
CA ASP A 86 6.65 6.79 7.95
C ASP A 86 6.79 6.98 9.47
N ALA A 87 5.78 7.59 10.12
CA ALA A 87 5.74 7.69 11.58
C ALA A 87 5.64 6.32 12.26
N HIS A 88 4.82 5.41 11.72
CA HIS A 88 4.74 4.03 12.21
C HIS A 88 6.05 3.25 11.98
N ALA A 89 6.70 3.44 10.84
CA ALA A 89 7.97 2.77 10.50
C ALA A 89 9.10 3.16 11.46
N MET A 90 9.11 4.42 11.89
CA MET A 90 10.09 4.90 12.87
C MET A 90 9.93 4.21 14.22
N ILE A 91 8.69 4.04 14.71
CA ILE A 91 8.41 3.31 15.95
C ILE A 91 8.77 1.84 15.81
N GLU A 92 8.38 1.18 14.72
CA GLU A 92 8.69 -0.23 14.46
C GLU A 92 10.20 -0.49 14.36
N THR A 93 10.93 0.40 13.69
CA THR A 93 12.39 0.34 13.58
C THR A 93 13.04 0.57 14.94
N PHE A 94 12.54 1.55 15.71
CA PHE A 94 13.01 1.81 17.06
C PHE A 94 12.79 0.60 17.98
N ASP A 95 11.59 0.02 17.99
CA ASP A 95 11.26 -1.16 18.81
C ASP A 95 12.16 -2.35 18.43
N THR A 96 12.48 -2.53 17.14
CA THR A 96 13.41 -3.56 16.66
C THR A 96 14.84 -3.34 17.16
N VAL A 97 15.33 -2.10 17.10
CA VAL A 97 16.69 -1.75 17.58
C VAL A 97 16.75 -1.87 19.09
N ALA A 98 15.81 -1.30 19.82
CA ALA A 98 15.74 -1.36 21.29
C ALA A 98 15.72 -2.82 21.79
N GLY A 99 14.89 -3.68 21.18
CA GLY A 99 14.84 -5.10 21.52
C GLY A 99 16.16 -5.83 21.28
N ARG A 100 16.93 -5.46 20.25
CA ARG A 100 18.25 -6.08 19.96
C ARG A 100 19.34 -5.67 20.96
N PHE A 101 19.20 -4.52 21.61
CA PHE A 101 20.21 -3.97 22.52
C PHE A 101 19.72 -3.86 23.97
N GLN A 102 18.61 -4.51 24.31
CA GLN A 102 18.00 -4.46 25.65
C GLN A 102 18.97 -4.84 26.78
N ASP A 103 19.90 -5.78 26.52
CA ASP A 103 20.87 -6.27 27.52
C ASP A 103 22.09 -5.35 27.66
N LYS A 104 22.25 -4.36 26.77
CA LYS A 104 23.43 -3.49 26.67
C LYS A 104 23.16 -2.05 27.07
N LEU A 105 21.92 -1.67 27.31
CA LEU A 105 21.49 -0.28 27.49
C LEU A 105 20.50 -0.19 28.66
N GLN A 106 20.56 0.91 29.42
CA GLN A 106 19.63 1.12 30.53
C GLN A 106 18.20 1.37 30.00
N SER A 107 17.22 0.62 30.51
CA SER A 107 15.83 0.60 30.01
C SER A 107 15.17 1.99 29.95
N ASN A 108 15.45 2.83 30.94
CA ASN A 108 14.75 4.10 31.14
C ASN A 108 14.98 5.14 30.02
N SER A 109 16.12 5.06 29.30
CA SER A 109 16.42 6.01 28.22
C SER A 109 15.61 5.73 26.95
N PHE A 110 15.20 4.48 26.71
CA PHE A 110 14.43 4.12 25.52
C PHE A 110 12.95 4.44 25.65
N ASP A 111 12.38 4.33 26.85
CA ASP A 111 10.96 4.60 27.07
C ASP A 111 10.59 6.06 26.75
N ALA A 112 11.42 7.02 27.14
CA ALA A 112 11.21 8.43 26.84
C ALA A 112 11.22 8.71 25.32
N ILE A 113 12.19 8.13 24.59
CA ILE A 113 12.27 8.27 23.12
C ILE A 113 11.04 7.63 22.47
N ARG A 114 10.65 6.44 22.92
CA ARG A 114 9.47 5.74 22.40
C ARG A 114 8.19 6.56 22.60
N GLN A 115 8.01 7.16 23.78
CA GLN A 115 6.88 8.03 24.07
C GLN A 115 6.85 9.24 23.14
N GLN A 116 8.00 9.90 22.90
CA GLN A 116 8.07 11.03 21.98
C GLN A 116 7.69 10.63 20.54
N LEU A 117 8.17 9.47 20.06
CA LEU A 117 7.81 8.95 18.74
C LEU A 117 6.30 8.66 18.63
N ALA A 118 5.70 8.10 19.68
CA ALA A 118 4.26 7.83 19.74
C ALA A 118 3.44 9.13 19.73
N GLN A 119 3.85 10.16 20.47
CA GLN A 119 3.20 11.48 20.49
C GLN A 119 3.29 12.15 19.10
N ASN A 120 4.48 12.14 18.47
CA ASN A 120 4.67 12.68 17.13
C ASN A 120 3.78 11.97 16.09
N LYS A 121 3.62 10.65 16.19
CA LYS A 121 2.69 9.89 15.34
C LYS A 121 1.24 10.33 15.56
N GLN A 122 0.81 10.44 16.81
CA GLN A 122 -0.55 10.85 17.14
C GLN A 122 -0.86 12.26 16.62
N GLN A 123 0.07 13.21 16.78
CA GLN A 123 -0.07 14.57 16.26
C GLN A 123 -0.19 14.57 14.73
N LYS A 124 0.64 13.80 14.01
CA LYS A 124 0.56 13.68 12.55
C LYS A 124 -0.75 13.05 12.08
N GLU A 125 -1.24 12.02 12.77
CA GLU A 125 -2.52 11.39 12.43
C GLU A 125 -3.71 12.33 12.62
N GLN A 126 -3.67 13.15 13.69
CA GLN A 126 -4.70 14.15 13.97
C GLN A 126 -4.64 15.31 12.98
N ALA A 127 -3.47 15.89 12.77
CA ALA A 127 -3.26 17.03 11.86
C ALA A 127 -3.55 16.66 10.39
N GLY A 128 -3.11 15.47 9.95
CA GLY A 128 -3.26 15.01 8.57
C GLY A 128 -4.62 14.41 8.24
N ASN A 129 -5.55 14.30 9.21
CA ASN A 129 -6.83 13.61 9.08
C ASN A 129 -6.70 12.28 8.32
N VAL A 130 -5.98 11.34 8.92
CA VAL A 130 -5.69 10.03 8.31
C VAL A 130 -6.95 9.30 7.80
N THR A 131 -8.09 9.48 8.48
CA THR A 131 -9.39 8.92 8.04
C THR A 131 -9.81 9.46 6.68
N ARG A 132 -9.67 10.78 6.47
CA ARG A 132 -9.93 11.42 5.16
C ARG A 132 -8.97 10.88 4.10
N ALA A 133 -7.69 10.80 4.41
CA ALA A 133 -6.69 10.30 3.47
C ALA A 133 -6.96 8.84 3.04
N MET A 134 -7.34 7.97 3.98
CA MET A 134 -7.74 6.59 3.67
C MET A 134 -8.99 6.54 2.78
N LYS A 135 -9.99 7.39 3.04
CA LYS A 135 -11.22 7.47 2.24
C LYS A 135 -10.93 7.92 0.81
N GLU A 136 -10.10 8.95 0.64
CA GLU A 136 -9.68 9.48 -0.65
C GLU A 136 -8.85 8.44 -1.43
N ALA A 137 -7.86 7.82 -0.78
CA ALA A 137 -7.07 6.74 -1.35
C ALA A 137 -7.96 5.57 -1.80
N GLY A 138 -8.92 5.15 -0.97
CA GLY A 138 -9.88 4.10 -1.32
C GLY A 138 -10.75 4.46 -2.54
N SER A 139 -11.18 5.71 -2.66
CA SER A 139 -11.93 6.20 -3.83
C SER A 139 -11.06 6.25 -5.10
N GLY A 140 -9.79 6.65 -4.94
CA GLY A 140 -8.79 6.60 -6.01
C GLY A 140 -8.58 5.18 -6.52
N LEU A 141 -8.41 4.22 -5.62
CA LEU A 141 -8.23 2.80 -5.94
C LEU A 141 -9.45 2.17 -6.62
N ARG A 142 -10.67 2.45 -6.14
CA ARG A 142 -11.91 2.02 -6.82
C ARG A 142 -11.99 2.54 -8.26
N SER A 143 -11.40 3.69 -8.53
CA SER A 143 -11.39 4.27 -9.85
C SER A 143 -10.30 3.66 -10.75
N VAL A 144 -9.17 3.23 -10.18
CA VAL A 144 -8.20 2.36 -10.88
C VAL A 144 -8.88 1.04 -11.25
N LEU A 145 -9.59 0.41 -10.31
CA LEU A 145 -10.29 -0.87 -10.50
C LEU A 145 -11.23 -0.84 -11.72
N ARG A 146 -12.01 0.23 -11.89
CA ARG A 146 -12.87 0.42 -13.07
C ARG A 146 -12.09 0.52 -14.40
N GLY A 147 -10.85 1.01 -14.35
CA GLY A 147 -9.98 1.15 -15.52
C GLY A 147 -9.31 -0.17 -15.97
N ILE A 148 -9.11 -1.13 -15.06
CA ILE A 148 -8.40 -2.39 -15.33
C ILE A 148 -9.07 -3.19 -16.47
N ARG A 149 -10.41 -3.21 -16.50
CA ARG A 149 -11.18 -3.89 -17.55
C ARG A 149 -10.94 -3.31 -18.95
N ARG A 150 -10.39 -2.10 -19.06
CA ARG A 150 -10.15 -1.39 -20.33
C ARG A 150 -8.68 -1.32 -20.73
N TRP A 151 -7.79 -2.00 -20.00
CA TRP A 151 -6.40 -2.12 -20.43
C TRP A 151 -6.32 -2.73 -21.84
N PRO A 152 -5.43 -2.28 -22.74
CA PRO A 152 -5.32 -2.83 -24.08
C PRO A 152 -4.38 -4.06 -24.13
N LEU A 153 -4.60 -5.04 -23.23
CA LEU A 153 -3.81 -6.28 -23.21
C LEU A 153 -4.38 -7.28 -24.24
N GLN A 154 -3.53 -7.81 -25.10
CA GLN A 154 -3.89 -8.69 -26.22
C GLN A 154 -3.00 -9.93 -26.35
N THR A 155 -1.75 -9.91 -25.89
CA THR A 155 -0.83 -11.03 -26.13
C THR A 155 -1.01 -12.13 -25.10
N ASP A 156 -1.16 -13.36 -25.57
CA ASP A 156 -0.99 -14.55 -24.74
C ASP A 156 0.48 -14.98 -24.72
N GLY A 157 1.06 -15.02 -23.52
CA GLY A 157 2.44 -15.49 -23.33
C GLY A 157 3.53 -14.52 -23.82
N PHE A 158 4.75 -15.02 -23.86
CA PHE A 158 5.93 -14.41 -24.50
C PHE A 158 6.40 -15.34 -25.62
#